data_AF-A0A135UPR3-F1
#
_entry.id   AF-A0A135UPR3-F1
#
_cell.length_a   1.000
_cell.length_b   1.000
_cell.length_c   1.000
_cell.angle_alpha   90.00
_cell.angle_beta   90.00
_cell.angle_gamma   90.00
#
_symmetry.space_group_name_H-M   'P 1'
#
loop_
_entity.id
_entity.type
_entity.pdbx_description
1 polymer ?
#
loop_
_entity_poly.entity_id
_entity_poly.type
_entity_poly.pdbx_seq_one_letter_code
_entity_poly.pdbx_strand_id
1 'polypeptide(L)'
;MSRHDMFGAAGESGGTIVDGLLKSTSPSFVSSCLKQRHFAKFLLPTARITDTLAKEVAALARPSSISKPAYGKLRERGVDVVIINLDKPETEIANVLKGFQILIASVHPAGIGSQVALVRAAKVAGVQRFIPSAFAMAYVKKEEVYAKLRAINLPYTIIDVGWCDGNMPTHAVDYPDIGKLIARIIVDPRTISQKITASSATMSFNEMFAIAEELSGETVVRKEGLQSMIADFDAQLQKNPQYALAAIGKFCSEYYYSSFINGDNSPEGVSRLGYLLATDLYPDFQSTPFQDFFLEVLKGKAGPSWSLACQAEHENCIKLYLGTMMAEVETSDTTLGKAMAKFISY
;
A
#
# COMPACT_ATOMS: atom_id res chain seq x y z
N MET A 1 -8.49 -24.19 -4.66
CA MET A 1 -8.49 -23.04 -5.59
C MET A 1 -8.66 -21.82 -4.72
N SER A 2 -7.75 -20.84 -4.77
CA SER A 2 -7.85 -19.57 -4.06
C SER A 2 -7.95 -18.44 -5.09
N ARG A 3 -9.10 -17.76 -5.14
CA ARG A 3 -9.35 -16.58 -5.98
C ARG A 3 -9.03 -15.32 -5.16
N HIS A 4 -8.18 -14.45 -5.68
CA HIS A 4 -7.65 -13.30 -4.95
C HIS A 4 -8.06 -12.03 -5.68
N ASP A 5 -8.92 -11.23 -5.07
CA ASP A 5 -9.58 -10.13 -5.76
C ASP A 5 -9.43 -8.83 -4.98
N MET A 6 -9.36 -7.71 -5.70
CA MET A 6 -8.89 -6.44 -5.15
C MET A 6 -9.85 -5.29 -5.46
N PHE A 7 -10.25 -4.56 -4.43
CA PHE A 7 -10.94 -3.28 -4.50
C PHE A 7 -9.95 -2.12 -4.37
N GLY A 8 -9.94 -1.22 -5.36
CA GLY A 8 -9.00 -0.09 -5.39
C GLY A 8 -7.66 -0.35 -6.10
N ALA A 9 -7.62 -1.35 -6.98
CA ALA A 9 -6.43 -1.76 -7.74
C ALA A 9 -5.80 -0.69 -8.64
N ALA A 10 -6.48 0.43 -8.91
CA ALA A 10 -5.99 1.50 -9.78
C ALA A 10 -5.27 2.65 -9.04
N GLY A 11 -5.17 2.60 -7.72
CA GLY A 11 -4.32 3.51 -6.93
C GLY A 11 -2.88 3.03 -6.86
N GLU A 12 -1.98 3.84 -6.31
CA GLU A 12 -0.54 3.55 -6.22
C GLU A 12 -0.23 2.26 -5.43
N SER A 13 -0.69 2.19 -4.17
CA SER A 13 -0.59 0.95 -3.37
C SER A 13 -1.32 -0.21 -4.06
N GLY A 14 -2.39 0.10 -4.80
CA GLY A 14 -3.18 -0.89 -5.49
C GLY A 14 -2.47 -1.57 -6.66
N GLY A 15 -1.81 -0.79 -7.51
CA GLY A 15 -1.01 -1.30 -8.62
C GLY A 15 0.15 -2.15 -8.12
N THR A 16 0.83 -1.69 -7.07
CA THR A 16 1.93 -2.42 -6.41
C THR A 16 1.49 -3.78 -5.87
N ILE A 17 0.33 -3.84 -5.23
CA ILE A 17 -0.24 -5.10 -4.74
C ILE A 17 -0.55 -6.02 -5.92
N VAL A 18 -1.24 -5.54 -6.96
CA VAL A 18 -1.54 -6.34 -8.16
C VAL A 18 -0.26 -6.89 -8.79
N ASP A 19 0.79 -6.08 -8.90
CA ASP A 19 2.09 -6.50 -9.41
C ASP A 19 2.69 -7.64 -8.60
N GLY A 20 2.66 -7.50 -7.27
CA GLY A 20 3.09 -8.53 -6.34
C GLY A 20 2.34 -9.85 -6.52
N LEU A 21 1.00 -9.79 -6.60
CA LEU A 21 0.14 -10.96 -6.80
C LEU A 21 0.43 -11.64 -8.15
N LEU A 22 0.51 -10.86 -9.23
CA LEU A 22 0.79 -11.37 -10.58
C LEU A 22 2.20 -11.97 -10.70
N LYS A 23 3.19 -11.46 -9.97
CA LYS A 23 4.57 -11.99 -9.96
C LYS A 23 4.80 -13.11 -8.93
N SER A 24 3.95 -13.24 -7.92
CA SER A 24 4.14 -14.20 -6.81
C SER A 24 4.28 -15.66 -7.26
N THR A 25 5.33 -16.35 -6.84
CA THR A 25 5.53 -17.77 -7.14
C THR A 25 5.03 -18.69 -6.02
N SER A 26 4.32 -18.13 -5.01
CA SER A 26 3.87 -18.91 -3.85
C SER A 26 3.02 -20.11 -4.28
N PRO A 27 3.36 -21.34 -3.83
CA PRO A 27 2.61 -22.56 -4.18
C PRO A 27 1.13 -22.49 -3.75
N SER A 28 0.84 -21.73 -2.69
CA SER A 28 -0.53 -21.47 -2.21
C SER A 28 -1.32 -20.51 -3.10
N PHE A 29 -0.66 -19.86 -4.06
CA PHE A 29 -1.21 -18.93 -5.05
C PHE A 29 -1.60 -19.62 -6.38
N VAL A 30 -1.71 -20.95 -6.36
CA VAL A 30 -1.88 -21.80 -7.55
C VAL A 30 -3.30 -22.37 -7.66
N SER A 31 -3.85 -22.30 -8.90
CA SER A 31 -4.95 -23.10 -9.51
C SER A 31 -6.30 -22.37 -9.69
N SER A 32 -6.81 -22.21 -10.93
CA SER A 32 -7.10 -23.32 -11.87
C SER A 32 -6.84 -23.12 -13.38
N CYS A 33 -6.39 -24.21 -14.04
CA CYS A 33 -6.43 -24.44 -15.49
C CYS A 33 -7.50 -25.52 -15.82
N LEU A 34 -8.74 -25.35 -15.32
CA LEU A 34 -9.84 -26.30 -15.57
C LEU A 34 -10.85 -25.80 -16.60
N LYS A 35 -11.09 -24.48 -16.71
CA LYS A 35 -12.00 -23.93 -17.73
C LYS A 35 -11.47 -24.08 -19.16
N GLN A 36 -10.15 -24.03 -19.37
CA GLN A 36 -9.56 -24.20 -20.70
C GLN A 36 -9.42 -25.67 -21.13
N ARG A 37 -9.33 -26.63 -20.19
CA ARG A 37 -9.14 -28.05 -20.53
C ARG A 37 -10.36 -28.68 -21.23
N HIS A 38 -11.58 -28.24 -20.93
CA HIS A 38 -12.78 -28.73 -21.63
C HIS A 38 -13.04 -28.04 -22.97
N PHE A 39 -12.66 -26.76 -23.11
CA PHE A 39 -12.89 -25.98 -24.33
C PHE A 39 -11.80 -26.21 -25.39
N ALA A 40 -10.53 -26.31 -25.00
CA ALA A 40 -9.40 -26.47 -25.93
C ALA A 40 -9.30 -27.91 -26.50
N LYS A 41 -9.67 -28.94 -25.72
CA LYS A 41 -9.67 -30.35 -26.19
C LYS A 41 -10.67 -30.60 -27.31
N PHE A 42 -11.73 -29.79 -27.39
CA PHE A 42 -12.79 -29.96 -28.39
C PHE A 42 -12.44 -29.30 -29.74
N LEU A 43 -11.57 -28.28 -29.74
CA LEU A 43 -11.27 -27.48 -30.93
C LEU A 43 -9.88 -27.73 -31.53
N LEU A 44 -8.87 -28.14 -30.74
CA LEU A 44 -7.48 -28.26 -31.21
C LEU A 44 -6.76 -29.46 -30.56
N PRO A 45 -6.92 -30.69 -31.08
CA PRO A 45 -6.37 -31.91 -30.46
C PRO A 45 -4.82 -31.99 -30.46
N THR A 46 -4.12 -31.10 -31.16
CA THR A 46 -2.64 -31.10 -31.29
C THR A 46 -1.95 -29.88 -30.68
N ALA A 47 -2.69 -28.92 -30.09
CA ALA A 47 -2.08 -27.78 -29.44
C ALA A 47 -1.37 -28.21 -28.15
N ARG A 48 -0.05 -28.01 -28.06
CA ARG A 48 0.67 -28.07 -26.78
C ARG A 48 0.14 -26.97 -25.88
N ILE A 49 -0.73 -27.33 -24.95
CA ILE A 49 -1.13 -26.47 -23.85
C ILE A 49 0.13 -26.23 -23.02
N THR A 50 0.72 -25.05 -23.11
CA THR A 50 1.69 -24.59 -22.12
C THR A 50 0.92 -24.42 -20.81
N ASP A 51 1.28 -25.17 -19.77
CA ASP A 51 0.70 -25.13 -18.42
C ASP A 51 1.02 -23.79 -17.70
N THR A 52 0.66 -22.66 -18.30
CA THR A 52 0.62 -21.38 -17.57
C THR A 52 -0.61 -21.41 -16.68
N LEU A 53 -0.38 -21.76 -15.42
CA LEU A 53 -1.30 -21.59 -14.29
C LEU A 53 -1.85 -20.16 -14.29
N ALA A 54 -3.08 -19.96 -14.78
CA ALA A 54 -3.73 -18.67 -14.74
C ALA A 54 -4.06 -18.31 -13.28
N LYS A 55 -3.48 -17.22 -12.79
CA LYS A 55 -3.86 -16.61 -11.52
C LYS A 55 -5.11 -15.78 -11.75
N GLU A 56 -6.19 -16.08 -11.03
CA GLU A 56 -7.40 -15.26 -11.09
C GLU A 56 -7.22 -14.06 -10.14
N VAL A 57 -6.77 -12.93 -10.71
CA VAL A 57 -6.75 -11.62 -10.04
C VAL A 57 -7.81 -10.74 -10.69
N ALA A 58 -8.74 -10.22 -9.89
CA ALA A 58 -9.70 -9.23 -10.34
C ALA A 58 -9.48 -7.86 -9.69
N ALA A 59 -9.62 -6.80 -10.48
CA ALA A 59 -9.66 -5.42 -10.07
C ALA A 59 -11.11 -4.92 -10.06
N LEU A 60 -11.62 -4.59 -8.88
CA LEU A 60 -12.94 -4.00 -8.71
C LEU A 60 -12.88 -2.49 -8.93
N ALA A 61 -13.73 -2.00 -9.82
CA ALA A 61 -13.81 -0.60 -10.20
C ALA A 61 -15.21 -0.03 -9.93
N ARG A 62 -15.27 1.20 -9.40
CA ARG A 62 -16.53 1.96 -9.39
C ARG A 62 -16.97 2.26 -10.83
N PRO A 63 -18.28 2.36 -11.13
CA PRO A 63 -18.77 2.67 -12.46
C PRO A 63 -18.13 3.92 -13.07
N SER A 64 -17.91 4.97 -12.26
CA SER A 64 -17.30 6.22 -12.70
C SER A 64 -15.78 6.17 -12.91
N SER A 65 -15.11 5.05 -12.58
CA SER A 65 -13.66 4.89 -12.77
C SER A 65 -13.28 3.85 -13.82
N ILE A 66 -14.23 3.03 -14.30
CA ILE A 66 -13.94 1.89 -15.18
C ILE A 66 -13.28 2.30 -16.51
N SER A 67 -13.53 3.53 -16.96
CA SER A 67 -12.98 4.11 -18.19
C SER A 67 -11.58 4.71 -18.01
N LYS A 68 -11.05 4.79 -16.78
CA LYS A 68 -9.71 5.32 -16.55
C LYS A 68 -8.67 4.42 -17.24
N PRO A 69 -7.64 5.01 -17.89
CA PRO A 69 -6.59 4.24 -18.58
C PRO A 69 -5.91 3.18 -17.71
N ALA A 70 -5.83 3.41 -16.39
CA ALA A 70 -5.27 2.46 -15.44
C ALA A 70 -5.95 1.07 -15.50
N TYR A 71 -7.28 1.01 -15.63
CA TYR A 71 -7.99 -0.28 -15.77
C TYR A 71 -7.79 -0.92 -17.14
N GLY A 72 -7.52 -0.14 -18.18
CA GLY A 72 -7.11 -0.65 -19.49
C GLY A 72 -5.79 -1.43 -19.38
N LYS A 73 -4.77 -0.82 -18.75
CA LYS A 73 -3.47 -1.44 -18.50
C LYS A 73 -3.56 -2.71 -17.66
N LEU A 74 -4.50 -2.77 -16.70
CA LEU A 74 -4.76 -3.97 -15.92
C LEU A 74 -5.31 -5.10 -16.80
N ARG A 75 -6.27 -4.81 -17.69
CA ARG A 75 -6.81 -5.80 -18.65
C ARG A 75 -5.74 -6.33 -19.59
N GLU A 76 -4.86 -5.47 -20.11
CA GLU A 76 -3.73 -5.87 -20.98
C GLU A 76 -2.79 -6.87 -20.29
N ARG A 77 -2.76 -6.86 -18.96
CA ARG A 77 -1.94 -7.75 -18.12
C ARG A 77 -2.70 -9.01 -17.66
N GLY A 78 -3.89 -9.26 -18.18
CA GLY A 78 -4.71 -10.41 -17.84
C GLY A 78 -5.46 -10.29 -16.51
N VAL A 79 -5.61 -9.08 -15.96
CA VAL A 79 -6.42 -8.83 -14.77
C VAL A 79 -7.87 -8.61 -15.17
N ASP A 80 -8.78 -9.40 -14.59
CA ASP A 80 -10.21 -9.19 -14.78
C ASP A 80 -10.62 -7.86 -14.16
N VAL A 81 -11.42 -7.05 -14.86
CA VAL A 81 -11.93 -5.80 -14.28
C VAL A 81 -13.42 -5.91 -14.08
N VAL A 82 -13.84 -5.87 -12.81
CA VAL A 82 -15.21 -6.10 -12.38
C VAL A 82 -15.81 -4.79 -11.87
N ILE A 83 -16.98 -4.41 -12.38
CA ILE A 83 -17.68 -3.21 -11.91
C ILE A 83 -18.38 -3.54 -10.60
N ILE A 84 -18.22 -2.68 -9.60
CA ILE A 84 -18.94 -2.76 -8.33
C ILE A 84 -19.43 -1.37 -7.92
N ASN A 85 -20.70 -1.28 -7.52
CA ASN A 85 -21.29 -0.05 -7.03
C ASN A 85 -21.69 -0.22 -5.57
N LEU A 86 -21.02 0.50 -4.66
CA LEU A 86 -21.25 0.38 -3.22
C LEU A 86 -22.52 1.12 -2.73
N ASP A 87 -23.18 1.88 -3.62
CA ASP A 87 -24.47 2.53 -3.34
C ASP A 87 -25.66 1.58 -3.56
N LYS A 88 -25.40 0.37 -4.08
CA LYS A 88 -26.42 -0.65 -4.29
C LYS A 88 -26.73 -1.42 -2.99
N PRO A 89 -27.90 -2.08 -2.91
CA PRO A 89 -28.20 -2.99 -1.81
C PRO A 89 -27.10 -4.02 -1.59
N GLU A 90 -26.85 -4.35 -0.33
CA GLU A 90 -25.79 -5.28 0.10
C GLU A 90 -25.82 -6.62 -0.64
N THR A 91 -27.01 -7.14 -0.95
CA THR A 91 -27.21 -8.39 -1.69
C THR A 91 -26.74 -8.30 -3.15
N GLU A 92 -26.91 -7.15 -3.81
CA GLU A 92 -26.38 -6.93 -5.16
C GLU A 92 -24.86 -6.84 -5.15
N ILE A 93 -24.29 -6.13 -4.17
CA ILE A 93 -22.83 -6.06 -3.99
C ILE A 93 -22.28 -7.47 -3.72
N ALA A 94 -22.92 -8.24 -2.85
CA ALA A 94 -22.51 -9.60 -2.53
C ALA A 94 -22.58 -10.54 -3.75
N ASN A 95 -23.56 -10.36 -4.64
CA ASN A 95 -23.64 -11.13 -5.88
C ASN A 95 -22.42 -10.91 -6.79
N VAL A 96 -21.89 -9.69 -6.85
CA VAL A 96 -20.65 -9.38 -7.60
C VAL A 96 -19.45 -10.07 -6.97
N LEU A 97 -19.42 -10.18 -5.64
CA LEU A 97 -18.33 -10.80 -4.88
C LEU A 97 -18.42 -12.33 -4.78
N LYS A 98 -19.43 -12.97 -5.37
CA LYS A 98 -19.59 -14.44 -5.30
C LYS A 98 -18.38 -15.16 -5.89
N GLY A 99 -17.84 -16.10 -5.13
CA GLY A 99 -16.67 -16.90 -5.50
C GLY A 99 -15.32 -16.23 -5.19
N PHE A 100 -15.32 -14.99 -4.70
CA PHE A 100 -14.12 -14.32 -4.22
C PHE A 100 -13.75 -14.92 -2.86
N GLN A 101 -12.47 -15.22 -2.63
CA GLN A 101 -12.03 -15.84 -1.37
C GLN A 101 -11.26 -14.87 -0.50
N ILE A 102 -10.38 -14.09 -1.12
CA ILE A 102 -9.61 -13.05 -0.47
C ILE A 102 -9.97 -11.71 -1.12
N LEU A 103 -10.44 -10.76 -0.33
CA LEU A 103 -10.79 -9.42 -0.79
C LEU A 103 -9.87 -8.38 -0.16
N ILE A 104 -9.08 -7.69 -0.99
CA ILE A 104 -8.15 -6.64 -0.55
C ILE A 104 -8.72 -5.27 -0.87
N ALA A 105 -8.82 -4.37 0.12
CA ALA A 105 -9.19 -2.99 -0.07
C ALA A 105 -7.96 -2.08 -0.02
N SER A 106 -7.76 -1.28 -1.07
CA SER A 106 -6.72 -0.24 -1.17
C SER A 106 -7.38 1.06 -1.61
N VAL A 107 -8.02 1.76 -0.67
CA VAL A 107 -8.82 2.95 -0.96
C VAL A 107 -8.13 4.22 -0.46
N HIS A 108 -8.37 5.33 -1.15
CA HIS A 108 -7.95 6.66 -0.71
C HIS A 108 -8.49 6.97 0.71
N PRO A 109 -7.81 7.77 1.56
CA PRO A 109 -8.29 8.14 2.89
C PRO A 109 -9.75 8.64 2.95
N ALA A 110 -10.16 9.42 1.96
CA ALA A 110 -11.56 9.90 1.83
C ALA A 110 -12.58 8.75 1.63
N GLY A 111 -12.15 7.61 1.11
CA GLY A 111 -12.96 6.42 0.84
C GLY A 111 -12.98 5.39 1.97
N ILE A 112 -12.27 5.59 3.09
CA ILE A 112 -12.14 4.59 4.16
C ILE A 112 -13.51 4.12 4.68
N GLY A 113 -14.48 5.03 4.84
CA GLY A 113 -15.83 4.70 5.32
C GLY A 113 -16.63 3.77 4.38
N SER A 114 -16.36 3.82 3.07
CA SER A 114 -17.05 2.95 2.10
C SER A 114 -16.76 1.46 2.29
N GLN A 115 -15.67 1.13 3.01
CA GLN A 115 -15.31 -0.25 3.31
C GLN A 115 -16.33 -0.94 4.21
N VAL A 116 -17.11 -0.21 5.02
CA VAL A 116 -18.13 -0.82 5.89
C VAL A 116 -19.18 -1.56 5.07
N ALA A 117 -19.65 -0.98 3.95
CA ALA A 117 -20.59 -1.64 3.04
C ALA A 117 -19.94 -2.85 2.34
N LEU A 118 -18.68 -2.68 1.89
CA LEU A 118 -17.92 -3.74 1.25
C LEU A 118 -17.69 -4.95 2.18
N VAL A 119 -17.37 -4.70 3.45
CA VAL A 119 -17.17 -5.73 4.49
C VAL A 119 -18.44 -6.54 4.72
N ARG A 120 -19.61 -5.90 4.79
CA ARG A 120 -20.88 -6.61 4.97
C ARG A 120 -21.21 -7.46 3.74
N ALA A 121 -21.08 -6.89 2.54
CA ALA A 121 -21.30 -7.63 1.30
C ALA A 121 -20.33 -8.81 1.14
N ALA A 122 -19.06 -8.66 1.54
CA ALA A 122 -18.06 -9.71 1.53
C ALA A 122 -18.47 -10.89 2.43
N LYS A 123 -19.00 -10.58 3.63
CA LYS A 123 -19.52 -11.61 4.54
C LYS A 123 -20.69 -12.38 3.92
N VAL A 124 -21.65 -11.67 3.30
CA VAL A 124 -22.79 -12.28 2.61
C VAL A 124 -22.34 -13.14 1.41
N ALA A 125 -21.31 -12.70 0.69
CA ALA A 125 -20.75 -13.42 -0.45
C ALA A 125 -19.94 -14.67 -0.08
N GLY A 126 -19.63 -14.88 1.20
CA GLY A 126 -18.81 -16.00 1.67
C GLY A 126 -17.30 -15.79 1.48
N VAL A 127 -16.84 -14.54 1.42
CA VAL A 127 -15.40 -14.22 1.40
C VAL A 127 -14.74 -14.81 2.65
N GLN A 128 -13.61 -15.47 2.45
CA GLN A 128 -12.88 -16.18 3.52
C GLN A 128 -11.91 -15.28 4.26
N ARG A 129 -11.39 -14.23 3.61
CA ARG A 129 -10.49 -13.25 4.24
C ARG A 129 -10.65 -11.86 3.66
N PHE A 130 -10.67 -10.85 4.52
CA PHE A 130 -10.72 -9.44 4.14
C PHE A 130 -9.47 -8.70 4.58
N ILE A 131 -8.83 -7.95 3.68
CA ILE A 131 -7.67 -7.13 3.99
C ILE A 131 -8.14 -5.67 3.88
N PRO A 132 -8.36 -4.96 5.00
CA PRO A 132 -8.78 -3.57 4.96
C PRO A 132 -7.63 -2.67 4.48
N SER A 133 -8.00 -1.47 4.02
CA SER A 133 -7.07 -0.42 3.63
C SER A 133 -6.36 0.15 4.86
N ALA A 134 -5.29 -0.52 5.26
CA ALA A 134 -4.54 -0.30 6.49
C ALA A 134 -3.04 -0.02 6.25
N PHE A 135 -2.62 0.17 5.00
CA PHE A 135 -1.23 0.32 4.54
C PHE A 135 -0.56 1.65 4.95
N ALA A 136 -0.90 2.18 6.12
CA ALA A 136 -0.24 3.27 6.82
C ALA A 136 -0.78 3.28 8.27
N MET A 137 0.07 3.57 9.26
CA MET A 137 -0.35 3.65 10.66
C MET A 137 -1.30 4.85 10.94
N ALA A 138 -2.05 4.74 12.04
CA ALA A 138 -2.88 5.79 12.67
C ALA A 138 -3.89 6.56 11.77
N TYR A 139 -5.14 6.09 11.72
CA TYR A 139 -6.29 6.93 11.33
C TYR A 139 -7.56 6.44 12.04
N VAL A 140 -8.22 7.31 12.82
CA VAL A 140 -9.37 6.94 13.69
C VAL A 140 -10.50 6.25 12.93
N LYS A 141 -10.75 6.62 11.66
CA LYS A 141 -11.81 5.98 10.86
C LYS A 141 -11.51 4.52 10.46
N LYS A 142 -10.26 4.05 10.60
CA LYS A 142 -9.91 2.64 10.34
C LYS A 142 -10.47 1.72 11.42
N GLU A 143 -10.59 2.19 12.66
CA GLU A 143 -11.12 1.39 13.77
C GLU A 143 -12.59 1.01 13.59
N GLU A 144 -13.39 1.84 12.92
CA GLU A 144 -14.77 1.48 12.58
C GLU A 144 -14.84 0.25 11.67
N VAL A 145 -13.96 0.19 10.66
CA VAL A 145 -13.85 -0.94 9.74
C VAL A 145 -13.40 -2.19 10.50
N TYR A 146 -12.42 -2.06 11.39
CA TYR A 146 -11.92 -3.18 12.19
C TYR A 146 -12.96 -3.69 13.18
N ALA A 147 -13.67 -2.79 13.85
CA ALA A 147 -14.78 -3.13 14.73
C ALA A 147 -15.87 -3.87 13.96
N LYS A 148 -16.18 -3.45 12.73
CA LYS A 148 -17.16 -4.13 11.89
C LYS A 148 -16.71 -5.54 11.48
N LEU A 149 -15.45 -5.71 11.08
CA LEU A 149 -14.87 -7.01 10.74
C LEU A 149 -14.99 -8.00 11.92
N ARG A 150 -14.64 -7.54 13.13
CA ARG A 150 -14.80 -8.30 14.38
C ARG A 150 -16.27 -8.64 14.64
N ALA A 151 -17.16 -7.65 14.57
CA ALA A 151 -18.58 -7.82 14.89
C ALA A 151 -19.30 -8.85 14.02
N ILE A 152 -18.89 -9.02 12.75
CA ILE A 152 -19.52 -9.98 11.83
C ILE A 152 -18.73 -11.28 11.66
N ASN A 153 -17.67 -11.47 12.44
CA ASN A 153 -16.78 -12.64 12.35
C ASN A 153 -16.34 -12.92 10.90
N LEU A 154 -15.90 -11.88 10.18
CA LEU A 154 -15.26 -12.04 8.88
C LEU A 154 -13.74 -12.11 9.13
N PRO A 155 -13.06 -13.23 8.80
CA PRO A 155 -11.62 -13.30 9.01
C PRO A 155 -10.90 -12.19 8.25
N TYR A 156 -9.88 -11.61 8.86
CA TYR A 156 -9.19 -10.44 8.31
C TYR A 156 -7.70 -10.47 8.57
N THR A 157 -6.93 -9.67 7.85
CA THR A 157 -5.51 -9.42 8.17
C THR A 157 -5.27 -7.94 8.01
N ILE A 158 -4.84 -7.26 9.07
CA ILE A 158 -4.45 -5.85 9.01
C ILE A 158 -2.99 -5.83 8.58
N ILE A 159 -2.70 -5.17 7.46
CA ILE A 159 -1.34 -5.03 6.94
C ILE A 159 -0.97 -3.56 6.98
N ASP A 160 -0.04 -3.23 7.84
CA ASP A 160 0.68 -1.96 7.81
C ASP A 160 1.98 -2.16 7.02
N VAL A 161 2.42 -1.18 6.24
CA VAL A 161 3.65 -1.28 5.44
C VAL A 161 4.82 -0.55 6.09
N GLY A 162 4.60 0.12 7.23
CA GLY A 162 5.58 1.00 7.84
C GLY A 162 5.85 2.22 6.97
N TRP A 163 5.91 3.40 7.59
CA TRP A 163 6.55 4.56 6.96
C TRP A 163 7.81 4.85 7.76
N CYS A 164 8.91 5.05 7.04
CA CYS A 164 10.21 5.32 7.62
C CYS A 164 10.12 6.60 8.47
N ASP A 165 10.76 6.60 9.64
CA ASP A 165 10.66 7.65 10.65
C ASP A 165 12.03 7.90 11.34
N GLY A 166 12.23 9.10 11.87
CA GLY A 166 13.48 9.87 12.05
C GLY A 166 14.73 9.18 12.58
N ASN A 167 15.19 9.62 13.75
CA ASN A 167 16.47 9.16 14.31
C ASN A 167 16.36 7.76 14.94
N MET A 168 15.14 7.22 15.07
CA MET A 168 14.91 5.88 15.61
C MET A 168 14.97 4.85 14.49
N PRO A 169 15.59 3.67 14.72
CA PRO A 169 15.51 2.58 13.75
C PRO A 169 14.05 2.15 13.56
N THR A 170 13.56 2.30 12.33
CA THR A 170 12.15 2.04 11.99
C THR A 170 12.03 1.09 10.83
N HIS A 171 10.87 0.47 10.75
CA HIS A 171 10.58 -0.47 9.69
C HIS A 171 10.49 0.22 8.33
N ALA A 172 11.34 -0.21 7.41
CA ALA A 172 11.40 0.26 6.04
C ALA A 172 11.09 -0.88 5.07
N VAL A 173 10.52 -0.53 3.93
CA VAL A 173 10.23 -1.47 2.84
C VAL A 173 10.28 -0.75 1.50
N ASP A 174 10.89 -1.39 0.50
CA ASP A 174 10.85 -0.91 -0.88
C ASP A 174 9.47 -1.18 -1.49
N TYR A 175 8.96 -0.27 -2.32
CA TYR A 175 7.60 -0.36 -2.87
C TYR A 175 7.32 -1.70 -3.58
N PRO A 176 8.15 -2.14 -4.54
CA PRO A 176 8.01 -3.47 -5.14
C PRO A 176 7.95 -4.63 -4.14
N ASP A 177 8.63 -4.52 -3.00
CA ASP A 177 8.65 -5.56 -1.97
C ASP A 177 7.36 -5.62 -1.18
N ILE A 178 6.64 -4.50 -1.01
CA ILE A 178 5.29 -4.47 -0.41
C ILE A 178 4.37 -5.48 -1.12
N GLY A 179 4.34 -5.46 -2.45
CA GLY A 179 3.52 -6.38 -3.23
C GLY A 179 3.92 -7.84 -3.03
N LYS A 180 5.24 -8.12 -2.99
CA LYS A 180 5.77 -9.48 -2.79
C LYS A 180 5.42 -10.00 -1.38
N LEU A 181 5.57 -9.17 -0.35
CA LEU A 181 5.23 -9.49 1.03
C LEU A 181 3.73 -9.72 1.20
N ILE A 182 2.88 -8.82 0.67
CA ILE A 182 1.42 -8.98 0.73
C ILE A 182 0.99 -10.29 0.08
N ALA A 183 1.57 -10.66 -1.07
CA ALA A 183 1.25 -11.91 -1.74
C ALA A 183 1.60 -13.16 -0.90
N ARG A 184 2.61 -13.08 -0.02
CA ARG A 184 2.91 -14.13 0.96
C ARG A 184 1.95 -14.08 2.15
N ILE A 185 1.72 -12.88 2.70
CA ILE A 185 0.90 -12.64 3.89
C ILE A 185 -0.54 -13.13 3.73
N ILE A 186 -1.19 -12.84 2.61
CA ILE A 186 -2.63 -13.10 2.48
C ILE A 186 -2.98 -14.59 2.33
N VAL A 187 -2.00 -15.42 1.94
CA VAL A 187 -2.16 -16.88 1.82
C VAL A 187 -1.60 -17.65 3.01
N ASP A 188 -0.88 -16.98 3.92
CA ASP A 188 -0.36 -17.59 5.13
C ASP A 188 -1.49 -17.77 6.16
N PRO A 189 -1.75 -18.98 6.67
CA PRO A 189 -2.74 -19.17 7.74
C PRO A 189 -2.35 -18.52 9.07
N ARG A 190 -1.05 -18.30 9.34
CA ARG A 190 -0.55 -17.65 10.55
C ARG A 190 -0.99 -16.20 10.68
N THR A 191 -1.36 -15.56 9.58
CA THR A 191 -1.72 -14.12 9.52
C THR A 191 -3.23 -13.88 9.63
N ILE A 192 -4.05 -14.93 9.76
CA ILE A 192 -5.50 -14.81 9.95
C ILE A 192 -5.78 -14.13 11.29
N SER A 193 -6.59 -13.07 11.25
CA SER A 193 -6.98 -12.23 12.38
C SER A 193 -5.80 -11.58 13.11
N GLN A 194 -4.67 -11.41 12.39
CA GLN A 194 -3.47 -10.76 12.91
C GLN A 194 -3.26 -9.37 12.30
N LYS A 195 -2.44 -8.58 13.00
CA LYS A 195 -1.87 -7.34 12.51
C LYS A 195 -0.42 -7.59 12.11
N ILE A 196 -0.05 -7.23 10.89
CA ILE A 196 1.26 -7.52 10.32
C ILE A 196 1.89 -6.21 9.86
N THR A 197 3.16 -5.99 10.20
CA THR A 197 3.99 -4.96 9.58
C THR A 197 4.77 -5.60 8.44
N ALA A 198 4.41 -5.25 7.21
CA ALA A 198 5.03 -5.71 5.97
C ALA A 198 6.33 -4.96 5.69
N SER A 199 7.28 -5.08 6.63
CA SER A 199 8.61 -4.49 6.55
C SER A 199 9.66 -5.48 6.05
N SER A 200 10.73 -4.94 5.50
CA SER A 200 11.82 -5.74 4.92
C SER A 200 13.21 -5.31 5.38
N ALA A 201 13.29 -4.20 6.11
CA ALA A 201 14.48 -3.71 6.79
C ALA A 201 14.08 -2.92 8.05
N THR A 202 15.06 -2.66 8.91
CA THR A 202 14.96 -1.72 10.03
C THR A 202 16.10 -0.72 9.92
N MET A 203 15.80 0.56 9.80
CA MET A 203 16.79 1.63 9.68
C MET A 203 16.21 2.99 10.12
N SER A 204 17.07 3.90 10.56
CA SER A 204 16.73 5.29 10.84
C SER A 204 16.91 6.17 9.60
N PHE A 205 16.23 7.31 9.55
CA PHE A 205 16.54 8.35 8.56
C PHE A 205 17.99 8.80 8.63
N ASN A 206 18.63 8.83 9.80
CA ASN A 206 20.05 9.20 9.86
C ASN A 206 20.93 8.22 9.10
N GLU A 207 20.66 6.92 9.20
CA GLU A 207 21.34 5.89 8.41
C GLU A 207 21.01 6.03 6.92
N MET A 208 19.75 6.30 6.57
CA MET A 208 19.36 6.58 5.18
C MET A 208 20.06 7.82 4.61
N PHE A 209 20.12 8.92 5.37
CA PHE A 209 20.81 10.15 5.00
C PHE A 209 22.30 9.89 4.87
N ALA A 210 22.93 9.18 5.79
CA ALA A 210 24.35 8.85 5.69
C ALA A 210 24.66 8.07 4.40
N ILE A 211 23.83 7.08 4.06
CA ILE A 211 23.93 6.33 2.79
C ILE A 211 23.71 7.28 1.59
N ALA A 212 22.72 8.17 1.66
CA ALA A 212 22.42 9.10 0.59
C ALA A 212 23.57 10.10 0.35
N GLU A 213 24.17 10.61 1.43
CA GLU A 213 25.33 11.51 1.40
C GLU A 213 26.57 10.79 0.85
N GLU A 214 26.82 9.55 1.27
CA GLU A 214 27.91 8.71 0.75
C GLU A 214 27.76 8.43 -0.75
N LEU A 215 26.58 8.01 -1.19
CA LEU A 215 26.33 7.62 -2.58
C LEU A 215 26.27 8.81 -3.54
N SER A 216 25.88 9.99 -3.06
CA SER A 216 25.81 11.21 -3.88
C SER A 216 27.08 12.06 -3.83
N GLY A 217 27.87 11.96 -2.76
CA GLY A 217 28.99 12.86 -2.48
C GLY A 217 28.55 14.26 -2.01
N GLU A 218 27.27 14.47 -1.73
CA GLU A 218 26.69 15.74 -1.28
C GLU A 218 26.22 15.64 0.17
N THR A 219 26.26 16.72 0.94
CA THR A 219 25.79 16.75 2.36
C THR A 219 24.50 17.53 2.51
N VAL A 220 23.62 17.13 3.42
CA VAL A 220 22.32 17.77 3.66
C VAL A 220 22.26 18.41 5.03
N VAL A 221 21.81 19.66 5.10
CA VAL A 221 21.49 20.33 6.37
C VAL A 221 20.13 19.86 6.86
N ARG A 222 20.09 19.26 8.06
CA ARG A 222 18.87 18.76 8.71
C ARG A 222 18.23 19.88 9.52
N LYS A 223 16.90 20.07 9.44
CA LYS A 223 16.14 21.05 10.25
C LYS A 223 15.42 20.39 11.42
N GLU A 224 15.49 21.01 12.60
CA GLU A 224 14.68 20.68 13.77
C GLU A 224 13.42 21.58 13.83
N GLY A 225 12.33 21.13 14.48
CA GLY A 225 11.18 22.02 14.75
C GLY A 225 9.75 21.46 14.59
N LEU A 226 9.54 20.14 14.51
CA LEU A 226 8.21 19.55 14.26
C LEU A 226 7.12 20.03 15.24
N GLN A 227 7.43 20.21 16.52
CA GLN A 227 6.44 20.66 17.52
C GLN A 227 5.93 22.09 17.25
N SER A 228 6.82 23.00 16.84
CA SER A 228 6.43 24.37 16.47
C SER A 228 5.53 24.35 15.23
N MET A 229 5.80 23.44 14.30
CA MET A 229 5.03 23.30 13.07
C MET A 229 3.62 22.75 13.32
N ILE A 230 3.46 21.76 14.21
CA ILE A 230 2.14 21.28 14.63
C ILE A 230 1.33 22.43 15.24
N ALA A 231 1.95 23.23 16.11
CA ALA A 231 1.31 24.38 16.73
C ALA A 231 0.89 25.44 15.69
N ASP A 232 1.70 25.67 14.65
CA ASP A 232 1.36 26.59 13.56
C ASP A 232 0.17 26.09 12.74
N PHE A 233 0.10 24.79 12.43
CA PHE A 233 -1.08 24.23 11.75
C PHE A 233 -2.33 24.28 12.64
N ASP A 234 -2.19 24.04 13.94
CA ASP A 234 -3.30 24.21 14.89
C ASP A 234 -3.83 25.64 14.89
N ALA A 235 -2.96 26.65 14.90
CA ALA A 235 -3.36 28.05 14.82
C ALA A 235 -4.08 28.38 13.50
N GLN A 236 -3.67 27.75 12.38
CA GLN A 236 -4.34 27.91 11.08
C GLN A 236 -5.73 27.27 11.07
N LEU A 237 -5.87 26.07 11.65
CA LEU A 237 -7.14 25.35 11.73
C LEU A 237 -8.12 25.99 12.72
N GLN A 238 -7.64 26.63 13.79
CA GLN A 238 -8.50 27.45 14.65
C GLN A 238 -9.13 28.62 13.91
N LYS A 239 -8.39 29.25 13.00
CA LYS A 239 -8.88 30.37 12.16
C LYS A 239 -9.79 29.88 11.04
N ASN A 240 -9.47 28.74 10.44
CA ASN A 240 -10.29 28.12 9.39
C ASN A 240 -10.30 26.59 9.55
N PRO A 241 -11.32 26.03 10.23
CA PRO A 241 -11.42 24.59 10.46
C PRO A 241 -11.57 23.76 9.18
N GLN A 242 -11.93 24.39 8.06
CA GLN A 242 -12.09 23.73 6.76
C GLN A 242 -10.85 23.83 5.87
N TYR A 243 -9.73 24.36 6.39
CA TYR A 243 -8.51 24.52 5.61
C TYR A 243 -7.81 23.17 5.40
N ALA A 244 -8.16 22.51 4.30
CA ALA A 244 -7.71 21.16 3.99
C ALA A 244 -6.18 21.00 3.98
N LEU A 245 -5.43 21.99 3.48
CA LEU A 245 -3.96 21.92 3.47
C LEU A 245 -3.36 21.94 4.88
N ALA A 246 -3.85 22.79 5.79
CA ALA A 246 -3.39 22.78 7.17
C ALA A 246 -3.81 21.48 7.90
N ALA A 247 -4.97 20.92 7.57
CA ALA A 247 -5.41 19.64 8.13
C ALA A 247 -4.51 18.47 7.70
N ILE A 248 -4.10 18.44 6.43
CA ILE A 248 -3.16 17.46 5.90
C ILE A 248 -1.77 17.68 6.51
N GLY A 249 -1.27 18.92 6.52
CA GLY A 249 0.03 19.27 7.10
C GLY A 249 0.13 18.89 8.57
N LYS A 250 -0.90 19.20 9.37
CA LYS A 250 -0.99 18.79 10.76
C LYS A 250 -0.97 17.27 10.92
N PHE A 251 -1.80 16.55 10.17
CA PHE A 251 -1.87 15.09 10.21
C PHE A 251 -0.49 14.47 9.92
N CYS A 252 0.20 14.96 8.88
CA CYS A 252 1.57 14.54 8.58
C CYS A 252 2.48 14.85 9.78
N SER A 253 2.55 16.09 10.26
CA SER A 253 3.46 16.43 11.37
C SER A 253 3.17 15.68 12.67
N GLU A 254 1.91 15.44 13.03
CA GLU A 254 1.52 14.63 14.19
C GLU A 254 1.85 13.14 14.01
N TYR A 255 1.65 12.60 12.81
CA TYR A 255 2.07 11.25 12.47
C TYR A 255 3.57 11.10 12.66
N TYR A 256 4.35 12.07 12.16
CA TYR A 256 5.79 12.12 12.36
C TYR A 256 6.14 12.26 13.85
N TYR A 257 5.47 13.13 14.60
CA TYR A 257 5.74 13.24 16.04
C TYR A 257 5.49 11.93 16.79
N SER A 258 4.36 11.23 16.53
CA SER A 258 4.07 9.93 17.15
C SER A 258 5.11 8.88 16.78
N SER A 259 5.47 8.83 15.50
CA SER A 259 6.41 7.87 14.95
C SER A 259 7.83 8.10 15.53
N PHE A 260 8.31 9.34 15.49
CA PHE A 260 9.68 9.73 15.84
C PHE A 260 9.92 9.87 17.35
N ILE A 261 8.93 10.38 18.10
CA ILE A 261 9.09 10.71 19.53
C ILE A 261 8.50 9.62 20.43
N ASN A 262 7.37 9.01 20.06
CA ASN A 262 6.78 7.93 20.85
C ASN A 262 7.28 6.53 20.41
N GLY A 263 8.00 6.46 19.28
CA GLY A 263 8.63 5.25 18.77
C GLY A 263 7.63 4.20 18.29
N ASP A 264 6.44 4.59 17.84
CA ASP A 264 5.37 3.64 17.53
C ASP A 264 5.66 2.75 16.30
N ASN A 265 6.54 3.18 15.39
CA ASN A 265 6.99 2.35 14.25
C ASN A 265 8.35 1.65 14.49
N SER A 266 8.92 1.74 15.70
CA SER A 266 10.12 0.96 16.06
C SER A 266 9.75 -0.53 16.24
N PRO A 267 10.70 -1.47 16.15
CA PRO A 267 10.43 -2.89 16.46
C PRO A 267 9.74 -3.09 17.82
N GLU A 268 10.14 -2.33 18.83
CA GLU A 268 9.53 -2.33 20.16
C GLU A 268 8.13 -1.74 20.15
N GLY A 269 7.90 -0.63 19.43
CA GLY A 269 6.60 0.00 19.26
C GLY A 269 5.58 -0.91 18.56
N VAL A 270 5.99 -1.54 17.46
CA VAL A 270 5.19 -2.50 16.69
C VAL A 270 4.82 -3.71 17.55
N SER A 271 5.79 -4.25 18.29
CA SER A 271 5.55 -5.33 19.26
C SER A 271 4.57 -4.91 20.36
N ARG A 272 4.74 -3.70 20.91
CA ARG A 272 3.84 -3.11 21.93
C ARG A 272 2.40 -2.96 21.41
N LEU A 273 2.22 -2.67 20.13
CA LEU A 273 0.91 -2.52 19.48
C LEU A 273 0.29 -3.86 19.02
N GLY A 274 1.01 -4.97 19.23
CA GLY A 274 0.56 -6.33 18.93
C GLY A 274 0.64 -6.71 17.44
N TYR A 275 1.53 -6.07 16.69
CA TYR A 275 1.80 -6.42 15.30
C TYR A 275 2.90 -7.49 15.22
N LEU A 276 2.77 -8.40 14.25
CA LEU A 276 3.81 -9.35 13.88
C LEU A 276 4.69 -8.75 12.79
N LEU A 277 5.99 -9.01 12.83
CA LEU A 277 6.93 -8.55 11.81
C LEU A 277 7.01 -9.53 10.64
N ALA A 278 6.95 -9.00 9.42
CA ALA A 278 7.16 -9.82 8.22
C ALA A 278 8.56 -10.43 8.17
N THR A 279 9.58 -9.75 8.69
CA THR A 279 10.96 -10.26 8.82
C THR A 279 11.04 -11.51 9.69
N ASP A 280 10.20 -11.60 10.73
CA ASP A 280 10.16 -12.76 11.63
C ASP A 280 9.36 -13.91 11.00
N LEU A 281 8.30 -13.58 10.27
CA LEU A 281 7.44 -14.54 9.59
C LEU A 281 8.09 -15.16 8.34
N TYR A 282 8.94 -14.39 7.66
CA TYR A 282 9.57 -14.73 6.37
C TYR A 282 11.07 -14.40 6.38
N PRO A 283 11.90 -15.08 7.20
CA PRO A 283 13.33 -14.81 7.28
C PRO A 283 14.08 -15.11 5.97
N ASP A 284 13.46 -15.85 5.04
CA ASP A 284 13.98 -16.16 3.71
C ASP A 284 13.73 -15.05 2.68
N PHE A 285 12.92 -14.04 3.01
CA PHE A 285 12.55 -12.98 2.09
C PHE A 285 13.76 -12.14 1.69
N GLN A 286 14.06 -12.12 0.39
CA GLN A 286 15.14 -11.31 -0.18
C GLN A 286 14.59 -9.92 -0.50
N SER A 287 14.92 -8.95 0.35
CA SER A 287 14.52 -7.56 0.19
C SER A 287 15.49 -6.78 -0.69
N THR A 288 14.99 -5.72 -1.34
CA THR A 288 15.83 -4.72 -1.99
C THR A 288 16.58 -3.93 -0.90
N PRO A 289 17.92 -3.93 -0.87
CA PRO A 289 18.69 -3.07 0.03
C PRO A 289 18.44 -1.59 -0.28
N PHE A 290 18.44 -0.74 0.75
CA PHE A 290 18.20 0.70 0.57
C PHE A 290 19.25 1.35 -0.37
N GLN A 291 20.51 0.91 -0.30
CA GLN A 291 21.59 1.36 -1.18
C GLN A 291 21.25 1.12 -2.66
N ASP A 292 20.76 -0.07 -3.00
CA ASP A 292 20.42 -0.45 -4.37
C ASP A 292 19.24 0.39 -4.89
N PHE A 293 18.23 0.57 -4.05
CA PHE A 293 17.11 1.47 -4.33
C PHE A 293 17.61 2.90 -4.58
N PHE A 294 18.42 3.46 -3.68
CA PHE A 294 18.89 4.84 -3.78
C PHE A 294 19.79 5.08 -5.01
N LEU A 295 20.61 4.08 -5.39
CA LEU A 295 21.37 4.10 -6.63
C LEU A 295 20.46 4.19 -7.87
N GLU A 296 19.33 3.51 -7.89
CA GLU A 296 18.36 3.65 -8.99
C GLU A 296 17.67 5.02 -8.99
N VAL A 297 17.44 5.63 -7.82
CA VAL A 297 16.96 7.01 -7.71
C VAL A 297 17.95 7.98 -8.34
N LEU A 298 19.24 7.88 -8.00
CA LEU A 298 20.32 8.71 -8.55
C LEU A 298 20.45 8.56 -10.07
N LYS A 299 20.27 7.35 -10.60
CA LYS A 299 20.27 7.08 -12.05
C LYS A 299 19.02 7.60 -12.77
N GLY A 300 18.06 8.18 -12.04
CA GLY A 300 16.77 8.60 -12.58
C GLY A 300 15.83 7.44 -12.94
N LYS A 301 16.20 6.20 -12.61
CA LYS A 301 15.51 4.96 -12.98
C LYS A 301 14.51 4.47 -11.95
N ALA A 302 14.63 4.90 -10.70
CA ALA A 302 13.51 4.85 -9.79
C ALA A 302 12.41 5.74 -10.39
N GLY A 303 11.20 5.21 -10.48
CA GLY A 303 10.02 5.87 -11.01
C GLY A 303 8.83 5.20 -10.36
N PRO A 304 7.71 5.91 -10.10
CA PRO A 304 6.52 5.21 -9.69
C PRO A 304 6.16 4.33 -10.87
N SER A 305 6.21 3.01 -10.68
CA SER A 305 5.96 2.06 -11.78
C SER A 305 4.52 2.17 -12.34
N TRP A 306 3.69 3.07 -11.79
CA TRP A 306 2.30 3.28 -12.21
C TRP A 306 1.88 4.76 -12.27
N SER A 307 1.77 5.26 -13.50
CA SER A 307 1.07 6.45 -14.01
C SER A 307 1.28 7.82 -13.35
N LEU A 308 1.84 8.75 -14.14
CA LEU A 308 1.81 10.21 -14.02
C LEU A 308 0.43 10.83 -13.68
N ALA A 309 -0.67 10.06 -13.70
CA ALA A 309 -2.02 10.55 -13.44
C ALA A 309 -2.33 10.75 -11.94
N CYS A 310 -1.54 10.18 -11.02
CA CYS A 310 -1.69 10.40 -9.58
C CYS A 310 -0.75 11.50 -9.03
N GLN A 311 0.25 11.93 -9.81
CA GLN A 311 1.26 12.89 -9.38
C GLN A 311 0.69 14.29 -9.09
N ALA A 312 -0.38 14.74 -9.75
CA ALA A 312 -0.88 16.10 -9.58
C ALA A 312 -1.52 16.38 -8.18
N GLU A 313 -2.16 15.38 -7.57
CA GLU A 313 -2.68 15.50 -6.19
C GLU A 313 -1.58 15.21 -5.16
N HIS A 314 -0.64 14.33 -5.48
CA HIS A 314 0.51 14.00 -4.65
C HIS A 314 1.54 15.13 -4.57
N GLU A 315 1.80 15.84 -5.68
CA GLU A 315 2.75 16.96 -5.73
C GLU A 315 2.42 18.05 -4.73
N ASN A 316 1.13 18.29 -4.42
CA ASN A 316 0.76 19.30 -3.43
C ASN A 316 1.00 18.82 -1.99
N CYS A 317 0.77 17.53 -1.70
CA CYS A 317 1.13 16.93 -0.41
C CYS A 317 2.66 16.86 -0.23
N ILE A 318 3.37 16.46 -1.28
CA ILE A 318 4.83 16.33 -1.31
C ILE A 318 5.48 17.71 -1.25
N LYS A 319 5.00 18.73 -1.99
CA LYS A 319 5.52 20.12 -1.87
C LYS A 319 5.21 20.74 -0.50
N LEU A 320 4.07 20.43 0.12
CA LEU A 320 3.82 20.84 1.51
C LEU A 320 4.80 20.14 2.46
N TYR A 321 5.03 18.84 2.27
CA TYR A 321 5.89 17.99 3.09
C TYR A 321 7.39 18.32 2.91
N LEU A 322 7.83 18.63 1.68
CA LEU A 322 9.19 19.05 1.30
C LEU A 322 9.49 20.50 1.65
N GLY A 323 8.54 21.40 1.36
CA GLY A 323 8.66 22.82 1.68
C GLY A 323 8.68 23.09 3.19
N THR A 324 8.15 22.15 4.00
CA THR A 324 8.17 22.25 5.46
C THR A 324 9.39 21.60 6.11
N MET A 325 9.85 20.43 5.65
CA MET A 325 11.01 19.75 6.26
C MET A 325 12.36 20.19 5.71
N MET A 326 12.45 20.53 4.42
CA MET A 326 13.73 20.65 3.72
C MET A 326 13.75 21.80 2.71
N ALA A 327 13.33 22.99 3.11
CA ALA A 327 13.32 24.18 2.24
C ALA A 327 14.66 24.49 1.53
N GLU A 328 15.78 23.88 1.93
CA GLU A 328 17.07 23.98 1.24
C GLU A 328 17.35 22.86 0.23
N VAL A 329 16.73 21.69 0.34
CA VAL A 329 16.95 20.56 -0.59
C VAL A 329 16.14 20.73 -1.86
N GLU A 330 14.90 21.21 -1.76
CA GLU A 330 14.04 21.53 -2.91
C GLU A 330 14.51 22.78 -3.68
N THR A 331 15.31 23.65 -3.04
CA THR A 331 15.89 24.86 -3.66
C THR A 331 17.32 24.65 -4.17
N SER A 332 17.95 23.52 -3.85
CA SER A 332 19.27 23.18 -4.37
C SER A 332 19.12 22.48 -5.72
N ASP A 333 19.73 23.04 -6.76
CA ASP A 333 19.74 22.47 -8.12
C ASP A 333 20.62 21.19 -8.24
N THR A 334 21.02 20.62 -7.09
CA THR A 334 22.01 19.57 -6.96
C THR A 334 21.41 18.18 -7.25
N THR A 335 22.29 17.20 -7.43
CA THR A 335 21.87 15.83 -7.79
C THR A 335 21.18 15.17 -6.61
N LEU A 336 21.69 15.37 -5.38
CA LEU A 336 21.04 14.88 -4.16
C LEU A 336 19.73 15.60 -3.90
N GLY A 337 19.66 16.91 -4.15
CA GLY A 337 18.42 17.70 -4.03
C GLY A 337 17.27 17.10 -4.81
N LYS A 338 17.53 16.84 -6.10
CA LYS A 338 16.56 16.22 -7.02
C LYS A 338 16.27 14.76 -6.67
N ALA A 339 17.27 14.00 -6.21
CA ALA A 339 17.10 12.61 -5.79
C ALA A 339 16.28 12.47 -4.50
N MET A 340 16.49 13.34 -3.51
CA MET A 340 15.75 13.34 -2.25
C MET A 340 14.30 13.81 -2.43
N ALA A 341 14.06 14.84 -3.25
CA ALA A 341 12.71 15.23 -3.63
C ALA A 341 11.95 14.08 -4.30
N LYS A 342 12.67 13.30 -5.12
CA LYS A 342 12.14 12.10 -5.77
C LYS A 342 11.94 10.92 -4.80
N PHE A 343 12.88 10.68 -3.87
CA PHE A 343 12.75 9.69 -2.80
C PHE A 343 11.51 9.94 -1.94
N ILE A 344 11.30 11.19 -1.54
CA ILE A 344 10.17 11.61 -0.72
C ILE A 344 8.84 11.61 -1.51
N SER A 345 8.91 11.66 -2.84
CA SER A 345 7.73 11.50 -3.71
C SER A 345 7.29 10.06 -3.90
N TYR A 346 8.05 9.08 -3.40
CA TYR A 346 7.71 7.66 -3.36
C TYR A 346 7.05 7.31 -2.04
#